data_AF-A0A8C6RFC5-F1
#
_entry.id   AF-A0A8C6RFC5-F1
#
_cell.length_a   1.000
_cell.length_b   1.000
_cell.length_c   1.000
_cell.angle_alpha   90.00
_cell.angle_beta   90.00
_cell.angle_gamma   90.00
#
_symmetry.space_group_name_H-M   'P 1'
#
loop_
_entity.id
_entity.type
_entity.pdbx_description
1 polymer ?
#
loop_
_entity_poly.entity_id
_entity_poly.type
_entity_poly.pdbx_seq_one_letter_code
_entity_poly.pdbx_strand_id
1 'polypeptide(L)'
;MKGLYFQQSSTNEEITFVFQERESLPVIEDNFVKLQVKACALSQINTKLLVEMKMEKDFFPVGREVAGIVLDVHKPAKVPWTEAAGTIRDGVRAYTALHYLSHLSPGKSVLIMDGVSAFGTIAIQLAHHRGAKVISTAHSLEDKQSLEKLRPSIDLNWMNPFHCTRQKFPWKLFRKTKKEKSKLFNFN
;
A
#
# COMPACT_ATOMS: atom_id res chain seq x y z
N MET A 1 0.92 12.22 28.73
CA MET A 1 0.85 13.07 27.51
C MET A 1 -0.04 14.27 27.80
N LYS A 2 0.47 15.48 27.59
CA LYS A 2 -0.34 16.71 27.66
C LYS A 2 -1.10 16.89 26.34
N GLY A 3 -2.37 17.25 26.42
CA GLY A 3 -3.21 17.49 25.26
C GLY A 3 -4.28 18.54 25.54
N LEU A 4 -4.77 19.17 24.48
CA LEU A 4 -5.92 20.05 24.52
C LEU A 4 -7.18 19.22 24.30
N TYR A 5 -8.16 19.36 25.20
CA TYR A 5 -9.42 18.63 25.15
C TYR A 5 -10.59 19.59 25.16
N PHE A 6 -11.63 19.24 24.41
CA PHE A 6 -12.96 19.82 24.55
C PHE A 6 -13.72 19.05 25.61
N GLN A 7 -14.24 19.77 26.59
CA GLN A 7 -15.11 19.23 27.62
C GLN A 7 -16.57 19.43 27.23
N GLN A 8 -17.34 18.35 27.14
CA GLN A 8 -18.77 18.44 26.88
C GLN A 8 -19.49 18.79 28.19
N SER A 9 -20.06 20.00 28.27
CA SER A 9 -20.89 20.43 29.39
C SER A 9 -22.36 20.01 29.16
N SER A 10 -23.07 19.69 30.25
CA SER A 10 -24.51 19.37 30.22
C SER A 10 -25.40 20.61 30.08
N THR A 11 -24.86 21.80 30.30
CA THR A 11 -25.54 23.11 30.24
C THR A 11 -25.07 23.89 29.01
N ASN A 12 -26.03 24.29 28.17
CA ASN A 12 -25.92 24.25 26.72
C ASN A 12 -25.27 25.46 25.99
N GLU A 13 -24.32 26.21 26.56
CA GLU A 13 -23.87 27.46 25.88
C GLU A 13 -22.37 27.79 25.86
N GLU A 14 -21.51 27.18 26.68
CA GLU A 14 -20.07 27.45 26.66
C GLU A 14 -19.22 26.24 26.24
N ILE A 15 -18.47 26.42 25.15
CA ILE A 15 -17.45 25.48 24.70
C ILE A 15 -16.20 25.70 25.56
N THR A 16 -15.92 24.77 26.48
CA THR A 16 -14.72 24.84 27.32
C THR A 16 -13.61 23.96 26.76
N PHE A 17 -12.43 24.57 26.57
CA PHE A 17 -11.21 23.86 26.23
C PHE A 17 -10.29 23.79 27.44
N VAL A 18 -9.78 22.59 27.73
CA VAL A 18 -8.97 22.33 28.92
C VAL A 18 -7.68 21.63 28.51
N PHE A 19 -6.56 22.10 29.03
CA PHE A 19 -5.32 21.34 28.97
C PHE A 19 -5.33 20.25 30.03
N GLN A 20 -5.24 19.00 29.61
CA GLN A 20 -5.11 17.85 30.52
C GLN A 20 -3.81 17.11 30.27
N GLU A 21 -3.20 16.70 31.38
CA GLU A 21 -2.13 15.72 31.39
C GLU A 21 -2.74 14.34 31.66
N ARG A 22 -2.72 13.46 30.67
CA ARG A 22 -3.20 12.08 30.83
C ARG A 22 -2.05 11.11 30.87
N GLU A 23 -2.06 10.19 31.83
CA GLU A 23 -1.02 9.16 31.95
C GLU A 23 -1.20 8.02 30.93
N SER A 24 -2.43 7.70 30.53
CA SER A 24 -2.70 6.62 29.57
C SER A 24 -2.61 7.09 28.12
N LEU A 25 -1.79 6.38 27.34
CA LEU A 25 -1.80 6.46 25.88
C LEU A 25 -3.01 5.68 25.34
N PRO A 26 -3.63 6.12 24.24
CA PRO A 26 -4.65 5.32 23.57
C PRO A 26 -4.07 3.95 23.21
N VAL A 27 -4.89 2.91 23.36
CA VAL A 27 -4.54 1.54 22.97
C VAL A 27 -4.24 1.56 21.47
N ILE A 28 -3.04 1.09 21.10
CA ILE A 28 -2.61 1.09 19.71
C ILE A 28 -3.15 -0.20 19.08
N GLU A 29 -4.06 -0.07 18.12
CA GLU A 29 -4.52 -1.18 17.31
C GLU A 29 -3.62 -1.36 16.07
N ASP A 30 -3.74 -2.50 15.38
CA ASP A 30 -2.88 -2.87 14.24
C ASP A 30 -2.85 -1.83 13.11
N ASN A 31 -3.90 -1.03 12.96
CA ASN A 31 -4.03 -0.03 11.89
C ASN A 31 -3.64 1.40 12.32
N PHE A 32 -3.05 1.55 13.51
CA PHE A 32 -2.72 2.86 14.07
C PHE A 32 -1.23 3.16 13.90
N VAL A 33 -0.94 4.43 13.64
CA VAL A 33 0.41 5.00 13.67
C VAL A 33 0.53 5.86 14.91
N LYS A 34 1.59 5.64 15.69
CA LYS A 34 1.89 6.49 16.84
C LYS A 34 2.76 7.65 16.39
N LEU A 35 2.32 8.89 16.65
CA LEU A 35 3.08 10.08 16.33
C LEU A 35 3.42 10.90 17.58
N GLN A 36 4.63 11.45 17.62
CA GLN A 36 4.97 12.61 18.44
C GLN A 36 4.53 13.86 17.69
N VAL A 37 3.37 14.40 18.07
CA VAL A 37 2.83 15.63 17.48
C VAL A 37 3.79 16.81 17.76
N LYS A 38 4.13 17.56 16.71
CA LYS A 38 4.92 18.81 16.76
C LYS A 38 4.07 20.04 16.47
N ALA A 39 3.06 19.88 15.63
CA ALA A 39 2.06 20.89 15.34
C ALA A 39 0.70 20.24 15.14
N CYS A 40 -0.36 20.97 15.50
CA CYS A 40 -1.74 20.51 15.38
C CYS A 40 -2.60 21.70 14.94
N ALA A 41 -3.45 21.51 13.93
CA ALA A 41 -4.42 22.52 13.53
C ALA A 41 -5.63 22.48 14.48
N LEU A 42 -6.14 23.66 14.84
CA LEU A 42 -7.40 23.75 15.56
C LEU A 42 -8.55 23.61 14.55
N SER A 43 -9.47 22.70 14.86
CA SER A 43 -10.64 22.42 14.02
C SER A 43 -11.90 22.63 14.84
N GLN A 44 -12.97 23.08 14.19
CA GLN A 44 -14.25 23.27 14.85
C GLN A 44 -14.84 21.92 15.28
N ILE A 45 -15.40 21.88 16.48
CA ILE A 45 -16.03 20.68 17.04
C ILE A 45 -17.52 20.77 16.77
N ASN A 46 -18.07 19.75 16.12
CA ASN A 46 -19.50 19.67 15.85
C ASN A 46 -20.19 18.93 16.99
N THR A 47 -20.66 19.69 17.99
CA THR A 47 -21.34 19.14 19.17
C THR A 47 -22.64 18.41 18.81
N LYS A 48 -23.36 18.87 17.78
CA LYS A 48 -24.58 18.20 17.29
C LYS A 48 -24.27 16.79 16.79
N LEU A 49 -23.21 16.63 16.01
CA LEU A 49 -22.76 15.33 15.51
C LEU A 49 -22.37 14.39 16.66
N LEU A 50 -21.69 14.89 17.70
CA LEU A 50 -21.29 14.08 18.86
C LEU A 50 -22.52 13.52 19.60
N VAL A 51 -23.57 14.34 19.75
CA VAL A 51 -24.85 13.94 20.35
C VAL A 51 -25.57 12.91 19.47
N GLU A 52 -25.67 13.15 18.16
CA GLU A 52 -26.30 12.20 17.21
C GLU A 52 -25.59 10.84 17.16
N MET A 53 -24.25 10.86 17.20
CA MET A 53 -23.41 9.66 17.22
C MET A 53 -23.43 8.93 18.57
N LYS A 54 -24.16 9.44 19.57
CA LYS A 54 -24.25 8.89 20.94
C LYS A 54 -22.87 8.63 21.55
N MET A 55 -21.93 9.55 21.33
CA MET A 55 -20.58 9.41 21.88
C MET A 55 -20.56 9.81 23.35
N GLU A 56 -20.55 8.81 24.24
CA GLU A 56 -20.47 9.00 25.70
C GLU A 56 -19.01 9.21 26.15
N LYS A 57 -18.42 10.37 25.80
CA LYS A 57 -17.11 10.77 26.36
C LYS A 57 -17.19 12.17 26.93
N ASP A 58 -16.67 12.37 28.13
CA ASP A 58 -16.66 13.70 28.75
C ASP A 58 -15.64 14.65 28.11
N PHE A 59 -14.59 14.08 27.51
CA PHE A 59 -13.47 14.81 26.94
C PHE A 59 -13.07 14.28 25.56
N PHE A 60 -13.02 15.18 24.59
CA PHE A 60 -12.64 14.88 23.22
C PHE A 60 -11.31 15.57 22.88
N PRO A 61 -10.30 14.85 22.37
CA PRO A 61 -9.06 15.48 21.93
C PRO A 61 -9.34 16.45 20.78
N VAL A 62 -8.69 17.60 20.81
CA VAL A 62 -8.87 18.65 19.79
C VAL A 62 -7.79 18.54 18.71
N GLY A 63 -8.22 18.73 17.47
CA GLY A 63 -7.35 18.79 16.30
C GLY A 63 -7.42 17.54 15.43
N ARG A 64 -7.88 17.73 14.20
CA ARG A 64 -8.07 16.64 13.22
C ARG A 64 -6.84 16.50 12.32
N GLU A 65 -6.07 17.57 12.17
CA GLU A 65 -4.86 17.62 11.37
C GLU A 65 -3.64 17.80 12.26
N VAL A 66 -2.68 16.89 12.16
CA VAL A 66 -1.42 16.92 12.93
C VAL A 66 -0.21 16.72 12.03
N ALA A 67 0.90 17.37 12.40
CA ALA A 67 2.22 17.13 11.85
C ALA A 67 3.17 16.71 12.98
N GLY A 68 3.96 15.67 12.76
CA GLY A 68 4.79 15.10 13.82
C GLY A 68 5.77 14.04 13.35
N ILE A 69 6.48 13.46 14.32
CA ILE A 69 7.45 12.38 14.09
C ILE A 69 6.76 11.06 14.36
N VAL A 70 6.80 10.13 13.40
CA VAL A 70 6.30 8.77 13.62
C VAL A 70 7.21 8.07 14.65
N LEU A 71 6.61 7.62 15.75
CA LEU A 71 7.29 6.88 16.82
C LEU A 71 7.14 5.36 16.64
N ASP A 72 6.00 4.90 16.13
CA ASP A 72 5.70 3.47 16.01
C ASP A 72 4.69 3.20 14.88
N VAL A 73 4.89 2.08 14.17
CA VAL A 73 4.03 1.56 13.10
C VAL A 73 3.99 0.04 13.21
N HIS A 74 2.79 -0.52 13.32
CA HIS A 74 2.62 -1.97 13.38
C HIS A 74 2.81 -2.62 12.01
N LYS A 75 3.62 -3.68 11.97
CA LYS A 75 3.62 -4.64 10.86
C LYS A 75 2.57 -5.74 11.13
N PRO A 76 2.08 -6.46 10.11
CA PRO A 76 1.23 -7.63 10.34
C PRO A 76 1.89 -8.63 11.32
N ALA A 77 1.12 -9.10 12.31
CA ALA A 77 1.63 -9.92 13.40
C ALA A 77 2.38 -11.18 12.91
N LYS A 78 1.88 -11.82 11.85
CA LYS A 78 2.41 -13.07 11.29
C LYS A 78 3.61 -12.89 10.35
N VAL A 79 3.99 -11.67 10.00
CA VAL A 79 5.09 -11.40 9.06
C VAL A 79 6.37 -11.09 9.83
N PRO A 80 7.50 -11.80 9.66
CA PRO A 80 8.74 -11.47 10.36
C PRO A 80 9.31 -10.12 9.92
N TRP A 81 10.11 -9.48 10.77
CA TRP A 81 10.65 -8.14 10.53
C TRP A 81 11.48 -8.04 9.24
N THR A 82 12.28 -9.06 8.95
CA THR A 82 13.12 -9.13 7.75
C THR A 82 12.28 -9.14 6.47
N GLU A 83 11.20 -9.92 6.43
CA GLU A 83 10.28 -9.96 5.30
C GLU A 83 9.48 -8.66 5.17
N ALA A 84 8.99 -8.11 6.29
CA ALA A 84 8.28 -6.83 6.28
C ALA A 84 9.14 -5.71 5.66
N ALA A 85 10.39 -5.57 6.11
CA ALA A 85 11.32 -4.59 5.58
C ALA A 85 11.74 -4.87 4.14
N GLY A 86 11.97 -6.15 3.80
CA GLY A 86 12.45 -6.56 2.47
C GLY A 86 11.40 -6.43 1.37
N THR A 87 10.14 -6.66 1.69
CA THR A 87 9.05 -6.73 0.70
C THR A 87 8.37 -5.38 0.43
N ILE A 88 8.46 -4.41 1.35
CA ILE A 88 7.59 -3.21 1.28
C ILE A 88 7.75 -2.42 -0.02
N ARG A 89 8.99 -2.20 -0.48
CA ARG A 89 9.27 -1.43 -1.70
C ARG A 89 8.67 -2.11 -2.93
N ASP A 90 9.02 -3.37 -3.14
CA ASP A 90 8.66 -4.08 -4.36
C ASP A 90 7.20 -4.57 -4.32
N GLY A 91 6.67 -4.85 -3.13
CA GLY A 91 5.25 -5.16 -2.90
C GLY A 91 4.32 -3.98 -3.16
N VAL A 92 4.62 -2.78 -2.65
CA VAL A 92 3.80 -1.58 -2.95
C VAL A 92 3.81 -1.28 -4.44
N ARG A 93 4.98 -1.39 -5.10
CA ARG A 93 5.09 -1.20 -6.55
C ARG A 93 4.26 -2.23 -7.33
N ALA A 94 4.37 -3.51 -6.99
CA ALA A 94 3.64 -4.58 -7.65
C ALA A 94 2.13 -4.42 -7.45
N TYR A 95 1.69 -4.16 -6.23
CA TYR A 95 0.28 -3.93 -5.92
C TYR A 95 -0.27 -2.71 -6.68
N THR A 96 0.50 -1.62 -6.74
CA THR A 96 0.09 -0.42 -7.48
C THR A 96 -0.05 -0.68 -8.98
N ALA A 97 0.92 -1.35 -9.59
CA ALA A 97 0.87 -1.69 -11.01
C ALA A 97 -0.32 -2.60 -11.35
N LEU A 98 -0.55 -3.63 -10.53
CA LEU A 98 -1.58 -4.64 -10.80
C LEU A 98 -2.99 -4.16 -10.43
N HIS A 99 -3.14 -3.44 -9.32
CA HIS A 99 -4.46 -3.05 -8.81
C HIS A 99 -4.90 -1.68 -9.32
N TYR A 100 -4.07 -0.66 -9.14
CA TYR A 100 -4.46 0.73 -9.40
C TYR A 100 -4.28 1.13 -10.87
N LEU A 101 -3.21 0.65 -11.53
CA LEU A 101 -2.90 1.09 -12.89
C LEU A 101 -3.49 0.17 -13.97
N SER A 102 -3.39 -1.16 -13.80
CA SER A 102 -3.86 -2.12 -14.81
C SER A 102 -5.26 -2.68 -14.55
N HIS A 103 -5.82 -2.44 -13.35
CA HIS A 103 -7.12 -2.99 -12.94
C HIS A 103 -7.25 -4.48 -13.26
N LEU A 104 -6.24 -5.24 -12.85
CA LEU A 104 -6.16 -6.68 -13.11
C LEU A 104 -7.36 -7.40 -12.49
N SER A 105 -8.00 -8.26 -13.27
CA SER A 105 -9.22 -8.99 -12.93
C SER A 105 -9.05 -10.48 -13.24
N PRO A 106 -9.86 -11.35 -12.61
CA PRO A 106 -9.86 -12.78 -12.90
C PRO A 106 -10.01 -13.05 -14.40
N GLY A 107 -9.26 -14.03 -14.92
CA GLY A 107 -9.28 -14.42 -16.32
C GLY A 107 -8.44 -13.57 -17.28
N LYS A 108 -8.01 -12.36 -16.89
CA LYS A 108 -7.06 -11.56 -17.68
C LYS A 108 -5.66 -12.15 -17.64
N SER A 109 -4.88 -11.93 -18.69
CA SER A 109 -3.47 -12.33 -18.75
C SER A 109 -2.53 -11.16 -18.46
N VAL A 110 -1.44 -11.44 -17.75
CA VAL A 110 -0.37 -10.47 -17.45
C VAL A 110 0.99 -11.06 -17.79
N LEU A 111 1.84 -10.27 -18.46
CA LEU A 111 3.24 -10.59 -18.71
C LEU A 111 4.11 -9.90 -17.66
N ILE A 112 4.84 -10.69 -16.87
CA ILE A 112 5.75 -10.22 -15.82
C ILE A 112 7.19 -10.48 -16.28
N MET A 113 7.89 -9.40 -16.60
CA MET A 113 9.31 -9.47 -16.95
C MET A 113 10.16 -9.74 -15.71
N ASP A 114 11.28 -10.43 -15.91
CA ASP A 114 12.25 -10.78 -14.86
C ASP A 114 11.59 -11.46 -13.64
N GLY A 115 10.91 -12.58 -13.87
CA GLY A 115 10.04 -13.21 -12.87
C GLY A 115 10.71 -13.57 -11.55
N VAL A 116 11.99 -13.95 -11.59
CA VAL A 116 12.76 -14.36 -10.39
C VAL A 116 13.22 -13.17 -9.55
N SER A 117 13.12 -11.94 -10.08
CA SER A 117 13.44 -10.74 -9.31
C SER A 117 12.51 -10.59 -8.09
N ALA A 118 12.95 -9.83 -7.07
CA ALA A 118 12.13 -9.53 -5.89
C ALA A 118 10.77 -8.92 -6.25
N PHE A 119 10.73 -8.07 -7.28
CA PHE A 119 9.47 -7.52 -7.81
C PHE A 119 8.66 -8.59 -8.56
N GLY A 120 9.31 -9.37 -9.42
CA GLY A 120 8.66 -10.38 -10.25
C GLY A 120 7.96 -11.44 -9.42
N THR A 121 8.62 -11.98 -8.39
CA THR A 121 8.06 -13.05 -7.54
C THR A 121 6.85 -12.58 -6.75
N ILE A 122 6.86 -11.34 -6.24
CA ILE A 122 5.70 -10.75 -5.55
C ILE A 122 4.58 -10.47 -6.56
N ALA A 123 4.88 -9.91 -7.73
CA ALA A 123 3.90 -9.61 -8.76
C ALA A 123 3.21 -10.88 -9.29
N ILE A 124 3.95 -11.98 -9.47
CA ILE A 124 3.40 -13.28 -9.88
C ILE A 124 2.40 -13.78 -8.85
N GLN A 125 2.78 -13.77 -7.57
CA GLN A 125 1.90 -14.20 -6.48
C GLN A 125 0.64 -13.34 -6.38
N LEU A 126 0.78 -12.00 -6.44
CA LEU A 126 -0.36 -11.08 -6.41
C LEU A 126 -1.29 -11.23 -7.61
N ALA A 127 -0.74 -11.48 -8.80
CA ALA A 127 -1.52 -11.71 -10.01
C ALA A 127 -2.30 -13.03 -9.93
N HIS A 128 -1.66 -14.11 -9.46
CA HIS A 128 -2.33 -15.38 -9.21
C HIS A 128 -3.43 -15.25 -8.16
N HIS A 129 -3.18 -14.55 -7.06
CA HIS A 129 -4.18 -14.28 -6.02
C HIS A 129 -5.41 -13.53 -6.57
N ARG A 130 -5.24 -12.71 -7.62
CA ARG A 130 -6.35 -12.04 -8.34
C ARG A 130 -7.02 -12.90 -9.41
N GLY A 131 -6.64 -14.18 -9.56
CA GLY A 131 -7.20 -15.09 -10.56
C GLY A 131 -6.76 -14.78 -12.00
N ALA A 132 -5.66 -14.05 -12.18
CA ALA A 132 -5.12 -13.74 -13.49
C ALA A 132 -4.22 -14.87 -14.02
N LYS A 133 -4.11 -14.93 -15.35
CA LYS A 133 -3.18 -15.81 -16.06
C LYS A 133 -1.81 -15.13 -16.09
N VAL A 134 -0.78 -15.79 -15.58
CA VAL A 134 0.56 -15.19 -15.48
C VAL A 134 1.49 -15.80 -16.52
N ILE A 135 2.16 -14.94 -17.28
CA ILE A 135 3.28 -15.30 -18.17
C ILE A 135 4.50 -14.58 -17.62
N SER A 136 5.64 -15.26 -17.49
CA SER A 136 6.85 -14.63 -16.98
C SER A 136 8.11 -15.06 -17.73
N THR A 137 9.09 -14.15 -17.79
CA THR A 137 10.40 -14.40 -18.41
C THR A 137 11.41 -14.85 -17.36
N ALA A 138 12.23 -15.84 -17.72
CA ALA A 138 13.33 -16.38 -16.93
C ALA A 138 14.65 -16.32 -17.73
N HIS A 139 15.79 -16.20 -17.05
CA HIS A 139 17.11 -16.12 -17.69
C HIS A 139 17.84 -17.45 -17.75
N SER A 140 17.50 -18.38 -16.86
CA SER A 140 18.14 -19.69 -16.72
C SER A 140 17.12 -20.82 -16.54
N LEU A 141 17.59 -22.08 -16.62
CA LEU A 141 16.75 -23.24 -16.28
C LEU A 141 16.43 -23.29 -14.77
N GLU A 142 17.36 -22.84 -13.93
CA GLU A 142 17.19 -22.75 -12.48
C GLU A 142 16.13 -21.70 -12.10
N ASP A 143 16.14 -20.57 -12.81
CA ASP A 143 15.10 -19.54 -12.68
C ASP A 143 13.72 -20.13 -12.98
N LYS A 144 13.64 -20.89 -14.08
CA LYS A 144 12.41 -21.57 -14.47
C LYS A 144 11.95 -22.54 -13.37
N GLN A 145 12.85 -23.38 -12.85
CA GLN A 145 12.52 -24.31 -11.76
C GLN A 145 12.05 -23.58 -10.49
N SER A 146 12.61 -22.40 -10.20
CA SER A 146 12.19 -21.57 -9.06
C SER A 146 10.80 -20.96 -9.28
N LEU A 147 10.49 -20.48 -10.48
CA LEU A 147 9.17 -19.92 -10.81
C LEU A 147 8.08 -20.99 -10.84
N GLU A 148 8.41 -22.22 -11.20
CA GLU A 148 7.48 -23.36 -11.15
C GLU A 148 6.93 -23.60 -9.73
N LYS A 149 7.73 -23.33 -8.68
CA LYS A 149 7.28 -23.44 -7.29
C LYS A 149 6.21 -22.41 -6.90
N LEU A 150 6.07 -21.32 -7.67
CA LEU A 150 5.08 -20.26 -7.43
C LEU A 150 3.75 -20.53 -8.15
N ARG A 151 3.64 -21.61 -8.92
CA ARG A 151 2.38 -21.97 -9.57
C ARG A 151 1.33 -22.39 -8.53
N PRO A 152 0.08 -21.93 -8.65
CA PRO A 152 -1.00 -22.41 -7.80
C PRO A 152 -1.26 -23.90 -8.06
N SER A 153 -1.60 -24.66 -7.02
CA SER A 153 -1.87 -26.11 -7.03
C SER A 153 -3.17 -26.52 -7.74
N ILE A 154 -3.81 -25.61 -8.48
CA ILE A 154 -5.11 -25.86 -9.13
C ILE A 154 -4.88 -26.40 -10.54
N ASP A 155 -5.39 -27.62 -10.77
CA ASP A 155 -5.52 -28.29 -12.06
C ASP A 155 -6.28 -27.40 -13.07
N LEU A 156 -5.53 -26.66 -13.86
CA LEU A 156 -6.01 -26.00 -15.07
C LEU A 156 -5.08 -26.41 -16.20
N ASN A 157 -5.57 -27.40 -16.94
CA ASN A 157 -4.88 -28.16 -18.00
C ASN A 157 -4.61 -27.34 -19.28
N TRP A 158 -4.30 -26.05 -19.16
CA TRP A 158 -3.92 -25.18 -20.27
C TRP A 158 -2.55 -24.57 -19.99
N MET A 159 -1.57 -25.36 -20.42
CA MET A 159 -0.17 -25.05 -20.73
C MET A 159 0.11 -23.55 -20.95
N ASN A 160 1.08 -23.01 -20.20
CA ASN A 160 1.88 -21.88 -20.67
C ASN A 160 3.32 -22.04 -20.17
N PRO A 161 4.32 -22.22 -21.06
CA PRO A 161 5.71 -22.39 -20.65
C PRO A 161 6.22 -21.11 -19.99
N PHE A 162 6.93 -21.23 -18.88
CA PHE A 162 7.96 -20.23 -18.59
C PHE A 162 8.96 -20.28 -19.75
N HIS A 163 8.96 -19.24 -20.56
CA HIS A 163 9.87 -19.14 -21.69
C HIS A 163 11.21 -18.62 -21.18
N CYS A 164 12.23 -19.48 -21.25
CA CYS A 164 13.62 -19.09 -21.08
C CYS A 164 14.06 -18.35 -22.35
N THR A 165 13.78 -17.06 -22.42
CA THR A 165 14.34 -16.21 -23.48
C THR A 165 15.68 -15.68 -23.01
N ARG A 166 16.77 -16.21 -23.56
CA ARG A 166 18.10 -15.60 -23.48
C ARG A 166 17.96 -14.15 -23.98
N GLN A 167 18.11 -13.16 -23.12
CA GLN A 167 18.02 -11.76 -23.53
C GLN A 167 19.13 -11.44 -24.54
N LYS A 168 18.83 -11.50 -25.84
CA LYS A 168 19.42 -10.56 -26.78
C LYS A 168 18.53 -9.32 -26.73
N PHE A 169 18.90 -8.33 -25.91
CA PHE A 169 18.25 -7.03 -25.89
C PHE A 169 18.05 -6.55 -27.34
N PRO A 170 16.82 -6.33 -27.83
CA PRO A 170 16.61 -5.83 -29.17
C PRO A 170 16.71 -4.30 -29.11
N TRP A 171 17.92 -3.76 -29.01
CA TRP A 171 18.20 -2.31 -29.14
C TRP A 171 17.60 -1.72 -30.43
N LYS A 172 17.30 -2.57 -31.42
CA LYS A 172 16.62 -2.21 -32.66
C LYS A 172 15.12 -1.88 -32.51
N LEU A 173 14.39 -2.47 -31.55
CA LEU A 173 12.97 -2.15 -31.36
C LEU A 173 12.77 -0.79 -30.66
N PHE A 174 13.58 -0.50 -29.64
CA PHE A 174 13.53 0.80 -28.94
C PHE A 174 13.97 1.98 -29.81
N ARG A 175 14.85 1.77 -30.80
CA ARG A 175 15.16 2.81 -31.80
C ARG A 175 13.96 3.17 -32.68
N LYS A 176 13.05 2.22 -32.94
CA LYS A 176 11.91 2.45 -33.83
C LYS A 176 10.83 3.33 -33.16
N THR A 177 10.52 3.05 -31.90
CA THR A 177 9.56 3.86 -31.10
C THR A 177 10.08 5.26 -30.76
N LYS A 178 11.41 5.45 -30.59
CA LYS A 178 11.99 6.79 -30.36
C LYS A 178 11.93 7.66 -31.63
N LYS A 179 12.06 7.05 -32.82
CA LYS A 179 12.01 7.75 -34.13
C LYS A 179 10.58 8.10 -34.57
N GLU A 180 9.58 7.35 -34.10
CA GLU A 180 8.16 7.66 -34.34
C GLU A 180 7.64 8.77 -33.41
N LYS A 181 8.04 8.78 -32.12
CA LYS A 181 7.60 9.82 -31.17
C LYS A 181 8.26 11.19 -31.40
N SER A 182 9.44 11.25 -32.01
CA SER A 182 10.10 12.51 -32.36
C SER A 182 9.48 13.24 -33.56
N LYS A 183 8.44 12.68 -34.21
CA LYS A 183 7.68 13.34 -35.27
C LYS A 183 6.33 13.91 -34.81
N LEU A 184 5.93 13.69 -33.56
CA LEU A 184 4.58 14.02 -33.06
C LEU A 184 4.56 15.12 -31.99
N PHE A 185 5.69 15.70 -31.62
CA PHE A 185 5.77 16.82 -30.69
C PHE A 185 6.63 17.94 -31.28
N ASN A 186 6.02 18.80 -32.09
CA ASN A 186 6.44 20.18 -32.24
C ASN A 186 5.51 21.02 -31.35
N PHE A 187 6.06 21.59 -30.29
CA PHE A 187 5.46 22.75 -29.63
C PHE A 187 6.02 23.99 -30.33
N ASN A 188 5.13 24.78 -30.94
CA ASN A 188 5.38 26.20 -31.16
C ASN A 188 5.29 26.92 -29.81
#